data_AF-A0A4Q6ASF8-F1
#
_entry.id   AF-A0A4Q6ASF8-F1
#
_cell.length_a   1.000
_cell.length_b   1.000
_cell.length_c   1.000
_cell.angle_alpha   90.00
_cell.angle_beta   90.00
_cell.angle_gamma   90.00
#
_symmetry.space_group_name_H-M   'P 1'
#
loop_
_entity.id
_entity.type
_entity.pdbx_description
1 polymer ?
#
loop_
_entity_poly.entity_id
_entity_poly.type
_entity_poly.pdbx_seq_one_letter_code
_entity_poly.pdbx_strand_id
1 'polypeptide(L)'
;MQTQDSRVRLALQGASNSGLLYSALRIGQGIAGDWSAITVIDSTGSAGKFSHLGMYQTIQLCPPFTANRFYEAITHAEATGAEVVILNLTHSYRGPGGLLDQMGGPSFEMGLQAHRALQVALRETELHVLAMVNTRSRLSIRKGGKLAVAQEPLQEPNFDRNFQAVLSLDRTGKLSVLKDETASLPMDGSFYAGVEIGTHLGRWCMQGRQEVCDCIRQSIQSCNDLQELTRLFFKVDSEDPAVLATFSRRRMVLSAALELRPEPDMTDEFPF
;
A
#
# COMPACT_ATOMS: atom_id res chain seq x y z
N MET A 1 -8.72 -18.60 17.02
CA MET A 1 -7.63 -17.63 16.77
C MET A 1 -8.06 -16.87 15.54
N GLN A 2 -8.52 -15.61 15.68
CA GLN A 2 -9.01 -14.81 14.56
C GLN A 2 -7.86 -14.60 13.58
N THR A 3 -8.04 -15.01 12.33
CA THR A 3 -7.16 -14.67 11.20
C THR A 3 -7.30 -13.18 10.95
N GLN A 4 -6.51 -12.36 11.65
CA GLN A 4 -6.50 -10.93 11.40
C GLN A 4 -5.72 -10.72 10.10
N ASP A 5 -6.44 -10.40 9.03
CA ASP A 5 -5.86 -10.01 7.74
C ASP A 5 -5.19 -8.65 7.95
N SER A 6 -3.94 -8.66 8.42
CA SER A 6 -3.30 -7.41 8.83
C SER A 6 -2.95 -6.58 7.60
N ARG A 7 -3.34 -5.32 7.59
CA ARG A 7 -2.93 -4.37 6.55
C ARG A 7 -1.72 -3.60 7.01
N VAL A 8 -0.73 -3.44 6.13
CA VAL A 8 0.48 -2.66 6.43
C VAL A 8 0.14 -1.18 6.58
N ARG A 9 0.65 -0.55 7.63
CA ARG A 9 0.80 0.89 7.81
C ARG A 9 2.28 1.19 7.89
N LEU A 10 2.83 1.66 6.77
CA LEU A 10 4.22 2.07 6.67
C LEU A 10 4.29 3.60 6.55
N ALA A 11 5.14 4.23 7.36
CA ALA A 11 5.55 5.60 7.12
C ALA A 11 6.95 5.66 6.52
N LEU A 12 7.10 6.44 5.44
CA LEU A 12 8.39 6.80 4.86
C LEU A 12 8.64 8.28 5.13
N GLN A 13 9.64 8.59 5.94
CA GLN A 13 10.03 9.98 6.19
C GLN A 13 11.35 10.36 5.53
N GLY A 14 11.44 11.57 4.99
CA GLY A 14 12.68 12.05 4.36
C GLY A 14 12.58 13.48 3.87
N ALA A 15 13.71 14.08 3.50
CA ALA A 15 13.72 15.44 3.00
C ALA A 15 12.96 15.54 1.66
N SER A 16 12.43 16.72 1.33
CA SER A 16 11.88 16.96 0.00
C SER A 16 12.88 16.56 -1.09
N ASN A 17 12.40 15.89 -2.14
CA ASN A 17 13.21 15.34 -3.24
C ASN A 17 14.22 14.23 -2.85
N SER A 18 14.09 13.59 -1.68
CA SER A 18 14.92 12.42 -1.34
C SER A 18 14.51 11.12 -2.08
N GLY A 19 13.40 11.15 -2.82
CA GLY A 19 12.86 9.98 -3.53
C GLY A 19 11.72 9.26 -2.81
N LEU A 20 11.00 9.93 -1.89
CA LEU A 20 9.90 9.33 -1.12
C LEU A 20 8.86 8.61 -1.99
N LEU A 21 8.35 9.27 -3.04
CA LEU A 21 7.34 8.67 -3.92
C LEU A 21 7.89 7.48 -4.70
N TYR A 22 9.12 7.59 -5.21
CA TYR A 22 9.79 6.48 -5.88
C TYR A 22 9.90 5.26 -4.95
N SER A 23 10.43 5.47 -3.74
CA SER A 23 10.58 4.42 -2.74
C SER A 23 9.25 3.81 -2.33
N ALA A 24 8.21 4.64 -2.14
CA ALA A 24 6.86 4.18 -1.83
C ALA A 24 6.28 3.32 -2.95
N LEU A 25 6.44 3.72 -4.22
CA LEU A 25 5.98 2.97 -5.38
C LEU A 25 6.65 1.60 -5.49
N ARG A 26 7.97 1.52 -5.25
CA ARG A 26 8.71 0.26 -5.27
C ARG A 26 8.23 -0.69 -4.17
N ILE A 27 8.03 -0.18 -2.96
CA ILE A 27 7.50 -0.98 -1.83
C ILE A 27 6.05 -1.38 -2.11
N GLY A 28 5.21 -0.47 -2.60
CA GLY A 28 3.82 -0.74 -2.96
C GLY A 28 3.68 -1.84 -4.00
N GLN A 29 4.54 -1.82 -5.03
CA GLN A 29 4.60 -2.87 -6.02
C GLN A 29 4.95 -4.24 -5.43
N GLY A 30 5.79 -4.28 -4.41
CA GLY A 30 6.11 -5.52 -3.71
C GLY A 30 4.97 -6.06 -2.86
N ILE A 31 4.14 -5.18 -2.31
CA ILE A 31 2.96 -5.54 -1.49
C ILE A 31 1.84 -6.05 -2.40
N ALA A 32 1.46 -5.27 -3.41
CA ALA A 32 0.33 -5.60 -4.30
C ALA A 32 0.68 -6.66 -5.36
N GLY A 33 1.94 -6.70 -5.82
CA GLY A 33 2.36 -7.53 -6.95
C GLY A 33 1.88 -7.04 -8.32
N ASP A 34 0.90 -6.13 -8.36
CA ASP A 34 0.38 -5.48 -9.56
C ASP A 34 0.31 -3.96 -9.38
N TRP A 35 0.76 -3.23 -10.40
CA TRP A 35 0.73 -1.76 -10.43
C TRP A 35 -0.70 -1.22 -10.46
N SER A 36 -1.62 -1.94 -11.12
CA SER A 36 -3.01 -1.49 -11.28
C SER A 36 -3.78 -1.38 -9.96
N ALA A 37 -3.33 -2.11 -8.94
CA ALA A 37 -3.87 -2.14 -7.59
C ALA A 37 -3.28 -1.03 -6.68
N ILE A 38 -2.38 -0.18 -7.19
CA ILE A 38 -1.79 0.92 -6.45
C ILE A 38 -2.49 2.22 -6.82
N THR A 39 -2.94 2.97 -5.80
CA THR A 39 -3.45 4.33 -5.97
C THR A 39 -2.57 5.34 -5.25
N VAL A 40 -2.09 6.35 -5.99
CA VAL A 40 -1.32 7.47 -5.46
C VAL A 40 -2.25 8.68 -5.27
N ILE A 41 -2.42 9.13 -4.03
CA ILE A 41 -3.06 10.41 -3.71
C ILE A 41 -1.99 11.50 -3.82
N ASP A 42 -1.87 12.10 -5.00
CA ASP A 42 -0.80 13.03 -5.34
C ASP A 42 -1.16 14.47 -4.98
N SER A 43 -0.69 14.90 -3.80
CA SER A 43 -0.74 16.29 -3.38
C SER A 43 0.51 17.10 -3.77
N THR A 44 1.50 16.47 -4.40
CA THR A 44 2.78 17.09 -4.80
C THR A 44 2.84 17.43 -6.29
N GLY A 45 1.96 16.84 -7.11
CA GLY A 45 2.01 16.92 -8.57
C GLY A 45 3.23 16.20 -9.16
N SER A 46 3.77 15.21 -8.45
CA SER A 46 4.99 14.48 -8.87
C SER A 46 4.74 13.08 -9.40
N ALA A 47 3.52 12.55 -9.30
CA ALA A 47 3.16 11.21 -9.75
C ALA A 47 3.44 11.01 -11.25
N GLY A 48 3.17 12.00 -12.11
CA GLY A 48 3.42 11.88 -13.55
C GLY A 48 4.88 11.54 -13.91
N LYS A 49 5.85 11.89 -13.05
CA LYS A 49 7.28 11.61 -13.26
C LYS A 49 7.63 10.13 -13.22
N PHE A 50 6.80 9.32 -12.56
CA PHE A 50 7.05 7.90 -12.32
C PHE A 50 6.12 6.98 -13.14
N SER A 51 5.38 7.53 -14.09
CA SER A 51 4.49 6.77 -15.00
C SER A 51 5.19 5.64 -15.76
N HIS A 52 6.50 5.76 -15.98
CA HIS A 52 7.34 4.73 -16.61
C HIS A 52 7.56 3.48 -15.74
N LEU A 53 7.28 3.52 -14.43
CA LEU A 53 7.44 2.37 -13.54
C LEU A 53 6.33 1.33 -13.72
N GLY A 54 5.12 1.78 -14.03
CA GLY A 54 3.95 0.91 -14.21
C GLY A 54 2.63 1.68 -14.19
N MET A 55 1.54 0.97 -14.46
CA MET A 55 0.18 1.52 -14.63
C MET A 55 -0.56 1.64 -13.29
N TYR A 56 -0.10 2.52 -12.40
CA TYR A 56 -0.81 2.83 -11.15
C TYR A 56 -1.83 3.96 -11.33
N GLN A 57 -2.85 3.98 -10.47
CA GLN A 57 -3.88 5.01 -10.45
C GLN A 57 -3.38 6.25 -9.72
N THR A 58 -3.84 7.44 -10.11
CA THR A 58 -3.48 8.70 -9.46
C THR A 58 -4.73 9.53 -9.18
N ILE A 59 -4.90 9.94 -7.92
CA ILE A 59 -5.88 10.93 -7.49
C ILE A 59 -5.13 12.23 -7.23
N GLN A 60 -5.29 13.20 -8.12
CA GLN A 60 -4.63 14.50 -7.96
C GLN A 60 -5.34 15.33 -6.89
N LEU A 61 -4.59 15.82 -5.91
CA LEU A 61 -5.07 16.80 -4.93
C LEU A 61 -4.41 18.16 -5.14
N CYS A 62 -5.23 19.21 -5.11
CA CYS A 62 -4.80 20.61 -5.11
C CYS A 62 -5.24 21.28 -3.80
N PRO A 63 -4.60 22.39 -3.39
CA PRO A 63 -5.10 23.20 -2.27
C PRO A 63 -6.62 23.51 -2.38
N PRO A 64 -7.35 23.61 -1.26
CA PRO A 64 -6.87 23.42 0.12
C PRO A 64 -6.66 21.93 0.45
N PHE A 65 -5.59 21.62 1.18
CA PHE A 65 -5.19 20.27 1.59
C PHE A 65 -5.84 19.86 2.92
N THR A 66 -7.17 19.99 3.02
CA THR A 66 -7.91 19.63 4.23
C THR A 66 -7.90 18.12 4.47
N ALA A 67 -7.91 17.68 5.74
CA ALA A 67 -7.95 16.27 6.09
C ALA A 67 -9.15 15.52 5.47
N ASN A 68 -10.31 16.17 5.35
CA ASN A 68 -11.50 15.60 4.69
C ASN A 68 -11.23 15.18 3.23
N ARG A 69 -10.45 15.97 2.47
CA ARG A 69 -10.13 15.62 1.08
C ARG A 69 -9.22 14.41 0.97
N PHE A 70 -8.31 14.22 1.93
CA PHE A 70 -7.51 13.00 2.01
C PHE A 70 -8.39 11.81 2.38
N TYR A 71 -9.32 11.99 3.32
CA TYR A 71 -10.28 10.94 3.70
C TYR A 71 -11.13 10.51 2.49
N GLU A 72 -11.76 11.46 1.80
CA GLU A 72 -12.54 11.20 0.57
C GLU A 72 -11.72 10.48 -0.50
N ALA A 73 -10.46 10.87 -0.69
CA ALA A 73 -9.57 10.23 -1.65
C ALA A 73 -9.20 8.79 -1.26
N ILE A 74 -9.01 8.51 0.04
CA ILE A 74 -8.78 7.14 0.55
C ILE A 74 -10.02 6.28 0.31
N THR A 75 -11.21 6.79 0.67
CA THR A 75 -12.48 6.08 0.45
C THR A 75 -12.75 5.83 -1.03
N HIS A 76 -12.40 6.78 -1.89
CA HIS A 76 -12.51 6.59 -3.34
C HIS A 76 -11.56 5.51 -3.85
N ALA A 77 -10.29 5.52 -3.42
CA ALA A 77 -9.32 4.48 -3.78
C ALA A 77 -9.77 3.08 -3.34
N GLU A 78 -10.39 2.98 -2.16
CA GLU A 78 -10.98 1.74 -1.66
C GLU A 78 -12.15 1.28 -2.53
N ALA A 79 -13.05 2.19 -2.90
CA ALA A 79 -14.19 1.89 -3.77
C ALA A 79 -13.79 1.50 -5.20
N THR A 80 -12.63 1.94 -5.70
CA THR A 80 -12.10 1.58 -7.03
C THR A 80 -11.26 0.29 -7.01
N GLY A 81 -11.19 -0.41 -5.87
CA GLY A 81 -10.52 -1.70 -5.76
C GLY A 81 -9.00 -1.58 -5.65
N ALA A 82 -8.46 -0.46 -5.17
CA ALA A 82 -7.06 -0.39 -4.80
C ALA A 82 -6.75 -1.40 -3.69
N GLU A 83 -5.53 -1.93 -3.67
CA GLU A 83 -4.99 -2.70 -2.55
C GLU A 83 -4.00 -1.87 -1.74
N VAL A 84 -3.26 -0.95 -2.40
CA VAL A 84 -2.27 -0.08 -1.77
C VAL A 84 -2.60 1.37 -2.04
N VAL A 85 -2.65 2.19 -1.00
CA VAL A 85 -2.73 3.65 -1.10
C VAL A 85 -1.41 4.30 -0.69
N ILE A 86 -0.93 5.21 -1.53
CA ILE A 86 0.28 6.01 -1.28
C ILE A 86 -0.13 7.47 -1.18
N LEU A 87 0.24 8.15 -0.09
CA LEU A 87 -0.14 9.55 0.13
C LEU A 87 0.93 10.33 0.89
N ASN A 88 0.98 11.67 0.71
CA ASN A 88 1.85 12.55 1.50
C ASN A 88 1.05 13.23 2.62
N LEU A 89 1.28 12.82 3.88
CA LEU A 89 0.58 13.37 5.04
C LEU A 89 1.07 14.76 5.44
N THR A 90 2.26 15.19 5.03
CA THR A 90 2.77 16.53 5.36
C THR A 90 1.84 17.62 4.85
N HIS A 91 1.22 17.46 3.67
CA HIS A 91 0.31 18.48 3.14
C HIS A 91 -0.99 18.58 3.92
N SER A 92 -1.54 17.48 4.43
CA SER A 92 -2.74 17.51 5.29
C SER A 92 -2.52 18.29 6.60
N TYR A 93 -1.29 18.30 7.10
CA TYR A 93 -0.93 18.96 8.36
C TYR A 93 -0.39 20.38 8.15
N ARG A 94 0.57 20.56 7.23
CA ARG A 94 1.32 21.82 7.02
C ARG A 94 1.07 22.50 5.66
N GLY A 95 0.35 21.86 4.75
CA GLY A 95 0.10 22.43 3.42
C GLY A 95 -0.92 23.58 3.47
N PRO A 96 -1.06 24.36 2.39
CA PRO A 96 -2.11 25.36 2.25
C PRO A 96 -3.51 24.77 2.52
N GLY A 97 -4.23 25.34 3.47
CA GLY A 97 -5.53 24.83 3.94
C GLY A 97 -5.47 23.55 4.80
N GLY A 98 -4.27 23.05 5.12
CA GLY A 98 -4.05 21.95 6.08
C GLY A 98 -4.23 22.41 7.52
N LEU A 99 -4.10 21.50 8.49
CA LEU A 99 -4.44 21.75 9.89
C LEU A 99 -3.73 22.96 10.51
N LEU A 100 -2.41 23.09 10.31
CA LEU A 100 -1.63 24.20 10.88
C LEU A 100 -1.98 25.55 10.27
N ASP A 101 -2.39 25.59 9.00
CA ASP A 101 -2.81 26.82 8.30
C ASP A 101 -4.16 27.34 8.84
N GLN A 102 -4.97 26.45 9.41
CA GLN A 102 -6.23 26.78 10.06
C GLN A 102 -6.06 27.20 11.53
N MET A 103 -4.86 27.09 12.10
CA MET A 103 -4.60 27.34 13.52
C MET A 103 -4.89 28.79 13.91
N GLY A 104 -5.68 28.98 14.98
CA GLY A 104 -6.11 30.30 15.44
C GLY A 104 -7.26 30.92 14.61
N GLY A 105 -7.72 30.23 13.57
CA GLY A 105 -8.91 30.61 12.79
C GLY A 105 -10.19 29.92 13.28
N PRO A 106 -11.37 30.38 12.83
CA PRO A 106 -12.67 29.83 13.24
C PRO A 106 -12.90 28.38 12.78
N SER A 107 -12.19 27.93 11.75
CA SER A 107 -12.30 26.56 11.23
C SER A 107 -11.39 25.56 11.93
N PHE A 108 -10.54 25.98 12.87
CA PHE A 108 -9.53 25.11 13.49
C PHE A 108 -10.13 23.89 14.19
N GLU A 109 -11.22 24.07 14.94
CA GLU A 109 -11.86 22.97 15.67
C GLU A 109 -12.37 21.89 14.72
N MET A 110 -13.02 22.30 13.63
CA MET A 110 -13.47 21.38 12.57
C MET A 110 -12.29 20.72 11.87
N GLY A 111 -11.23 21.47 11.56
CA GLY A 111 -10.00 20.94 10.98
C GLY A 111 -9.33 19.89 11.86
N LEU A 112 -9.31 20.12 13.18
CA LEU A 112 -8.75 19.19 14.15
C LEU A 112 -9.59 17.90 14.26
N GLN A 113 -10.92 18.02 14.24
CA GLN A 113 -11.82 16.87 14.19
C GLN A 113 -11.61 16.04 12.92
N ALA A 114 -11.55 16.70 11.76
CA ALA A 114 -11.27 16.06 10.48
C ALA A 114 -9.89 15.37 10.46
N HIS A 115 -8.87 16.01 11.03
CA HIS A 115 -7.53 15.43 11.14
C HIS A 115 -7.53 14.16 12.00
N ARG A 116 -8.22 14.17 13.15
CA ARG A 116 -8.37 12.96 13.98
C ARG A 116 -9.12 11.85 13.24
N ALA A 117 -10.18 12.20 12.51
CA ALA A 117 -10.92 11.24 11.69
C ALA A 117 -10.03 10.62 10.60
N LEU A 118 -9.18 11.42 9.94
CA LEU A 118 -8.19 10.92 8.99
C LEU A 118 -7.20 9.94 9.65
N GLN A 119 -6.68 10.24 10.85
CA GLN A 119 -5.77 9.31 11.56
C GLN A 119 -6.46 7.98 11.92
N VAL A 120 -7.75 8.00 12.26
CA VAL A 120 -8.52 6.78 12.49
C VAL A 120 -8.72 6.03 11.17
N ALA A 121 -9.11 6.72 10.10
CA ALA A 121 -9.32 6.11 8.78
C ALA A 121 -8.04 5.44 8.24
N LEU A 122 -6.88 6.08 8.41
CA LEU A 122 -5.58 5.51 8.05
C LEU A 122 -5.29 4.21 8.81
N ARG A 123 -5.81 4.04 10.03
CA ARG A 123 -5.62 2.82 10.83
C ARG A 123 -6.59 1.72 10.40
N GLU A 124 -7.87 2.06 10.23
CA GLU A 124 -8.97 1.11 10.07
C GLU A 124 -9.28 0.73 8.60
N THR A 125 -8.69 1.40 7.61
CA THR A 125 -8.95 1.10 6.18
C THR A 125 -8.56 -0.33 5.79
N GLU A 126 -9.28 -0.93 4.84
CA GLU A 126 -8.90 -2.24 4.28
C GLU A 126 -7.74 -2.14 3.27
N LEU A 127 -7.23 -0.95 2.97
CA LEU A 127 -6.08 -0.76 2.09
C LEU A 127 -4.76 -0.94 2.84
N HIS A 128 -3.69 -1.35 2.18
CA HIS A 128 -2.33 -1.12 2.67
C HIS A 128 -1.99 0.37 2.53
N VAL A 129 -1.43 0.98 3.58
CA VAL A 129 -1.13 2.42 3.61
C VAL A 129 0.37 2.66 3.62
N LEU A 130 0.86 3.36 2.60
CA LEU A 130 2.22 3.88 2.53
C LEU A 130 2.18 5.41 2.65
N ALA A 131 2.38 5.92 3.87
CA ALA A 131 2.34 7.34 4.17
C ALA A 131 3.73 7.98 4.02
N MET A 132 3.85 8.97 3.16
CA MET A 132 5.06 9.79 3.04
C MET A 132 4.98 11.00 3.97
N VAL A 133 6.10 11.32 4.62
CA VAL A 133 6.22 12.49 5.51
C VAL A 133 7.52 13.22 5.20
N ASN A 134 7.43 14.48 4.81
CA ASN A 134 8.63 15.29 4.58
C ASN A 134 9.29 15.64 5.92
N THR A 135 10.62 15.70 5.95
CA THR A 135 11.40 16.13 7.12
C THR A 135 12.03 17.50 6.89
N ARG A 136 12.30 18.20 7.99
CA ARG A 136 13.18 19.38 8.03
C ARG A 136 14.41 19.09 8.87
N SER A 137 15.52 19.72 8.52
CA SER A 137 16.72 19.68 9.34
C SER A 137 16.51 20.50 10.62
N ARG A 138 16.83 19.91 11.78
CA ARG A 138 16.86 20.57 13.08
C ARG A 138 18.22 20.34 13.74
N LEU A 139 18.83 21.41 14.23
CA LEU A 139 20.07 21.30 15.01
C LEU A 139 19.76 20.57 16.32
N SER A 140 20.56 19.55 16.61
CA SER A 140 20.53 18.79 17.86
C SER A 140 21.92 18.74 18.47
N ILE A 141 22.00 18.57 19.78
CA ILE A 141 23.27 18.46 20.50
C ILE A 141 23.43 16.98 20.88
N ARG A 142 24.48 16.33 20.38
CA ARG A 142 24.81 14.95 20.77
C ARG A 142 25.44 14.92 22.17
N LYS A 143 25.43 13.73 22.80
CA LYS A 143 26.21 13.47 24.02
C LYS A 143 27.68 13.84 23.75
N GLY A 144 28.20 14.82 24.49
CA GLY A 144 29.54 15.40 24.28
C GLY A 144 29.56 16.81 23.66
N GLY A 145 28.42 17.49 23.53
CA GLY A 145 28.37 18.91 23.15
C GLY A 145 28.57 19.20 21.65
N LYS A 146 28.79 18.17 20.83
CA LYS A 146 28.91 18.32 19.38
C LYS A 146 27.54 18.56 18.75
N LEU A 147 27.47 19.60 17.90
CA LEU A 147 26.31 19.85 17.06
C LEU A 147 26.12 18.70 16.06
N ALA A 148 24.89 18.26 15.92
CA ALA A 148 24.46 17.31 14.92
C ALA A 148 23.20 17.83 14.22
N VAL A 149 22.98 17.35 12.99
CA VAL A 149 21.76 17.64 12.25
C VAL A 149 20.84 16.45 12.41
N ALA A 150 19.70 16.64 13.07
CA ALA A 150 18.62 15.68 13.12
C ALA A 150 17.60 15.99 12.00
N GLN A 151 16.95 14.96 11.49
CA GLN A 151 15.79 15.11 10.61
C GLN A 151 14.53 15.03 11.46
N GLU A 152 13.74 16.10 11.46
CA GLU A 152 12.47 16.18 12.19
C GLU A 152 11.31 16.09 11.20
N PRO A 153 10.36 15.16 11.39
CA PRO A 153 9.18 15.03 10.53
C PRO A 153 8.29 16.28 10.62
N LEU A 154 7.78 16.72 9.48
CA LEU A 154 6.82 17.81 9.37
C LEU A 154 5.40 17.30 9.64
N GLN A 155 5.19 16.75 10.83
CA GLN A 155 3.94 16.16 11.28
C GLN A 155 3.73 16.45 12.78
N GLU A 156 2.57 16.08 13.31
CA GLU A 156 2.32 16.12 14.75
C GLU A 156 3.28 15.22 15.55
N PRO A 157 3.55 15.56 16.82
CA PRO A 157 4.36 14.72 17.69
C PRO A 157 3.77 13.32 17.84
N ASN A 158 4.62 12.29 17.85
CA ASN A 158 4.25 10.88 17.99
C ASN A 158 3.38 10.31 16.85
N PHE A 159 3.43 10.89 15.64
CA PHE A 159 2.70 10.37 14.49
C PHE A 159 3.06 8.91 14.14
N ASP A 160 4.27 8.46 14.52
CA ASP A 160 4.78 7.10 14.36
C ASP A 160 3.91 6.03 15.05
N ARG A 161 3.10 6.42 16.05
CA ARG A 161 2.14 5.52 16.72
C ARG A 161 1.02 5.04 15.80
N ASN A 162 0.82 5.68 14.66
CA ASN A 162 -0.21 5.30 13.69
C ASN A 162 0.30 4.26 12.67
N PHE A 163 1.59 3.89 12.73
CA PHE A 163 2.24 3.01 11.76
C PHE A 163 2.90 1.82 12.46
N GLN A 164 2.84 0.63 11.86
CA GLN A 164 3.59 -0.53 12.37
C GLN A 164 5.08 -0.38 12.08
N ALA A 165 5.43 0.20 10.94
CA ALA A 165 6.81 0.46 10.56
C ALA A 165 7.02 1.92 10.12
N VAL A 166 8.17 2.48 10.49
CA VAL A 166 8.60 3.82 10.10
C VAL A 166 10.03 3.74 9.60
N LEU A 167 10.25 4.16 8.36
CA LEU A 167 11.55 4.19 7.71
C LEU A 167 11.98 5.63 7.43
N SER A 168 13.28 5.88 7.54
CA SER A 168 13.91 7.14 7.15
C SER A 168 14.65 6.98 5.85
N LEU A 169 14.34 7.81 4.86
CA LEU A 169 15.01 7.90 3.58
C LEU A 169 16.03 9.04 3.60
N ASP A 170 17.29 8.70 3.38
CA ASP A 170 18.35 9.70 3.23
C ASP A 170 18.44 10.24 1.79
N ARG A 171 19.31 11.25 1.59
CA ARG A 171 19.51 11.86 0.27
C ARG A 171 20.26 10.96 -0.73
N THR A 172 20.86 9.87 -0.25
CA THR A 172 21.52 8.87 -1.11
C THR A 172 20.55 7.80 -1.61
N GLY A 173 19.27 7.89 -1.22
CA GLY A 173 18.23 6.93 -1.59
C GLY A 173 18.22 5.68 -0.70
N LYS A 174 18.95 5.69 0.43
CA LYS A 174 18.97 4.56 1.37
C LYS A 174 17.96 4.76 2.49
N LEU A 175 17.28 3.68 2.82
CA LEU A 175 16.35 3.54 3.92
C LEU A 175 17.09 3.04 5.16
N SER A 176 16.69 3.56 6.32
CA SER A 176 17.00 3.01 7.64
C SER A 176 15.72 2.82 8.44
N VAL A 177 15.67 1.79 9.28
CA VAL A 177 14.52 1.50 10.13
C VAL A 177 14.55 2.37 11.37
N LEU A 178 13.45 3.07 11.67
CA LEU A 178 13.27 3.83 12.91
C LEU A 178 12.31 3.13 13.88
N LYS A 179 11.32 2.43 13.33
CA LYS A 179 10.34 1.63 14.04
C LYS A 179 9.97 0.45 13.15
N ASP A 180 9.90 -0.75 13.72
CA ASP A 180 9.35 -1.91 13.03
C ASP A 180 8.68 -2.85 14.04
N GLU A 181 7.36 -3.00 13.94
CA GLU A 181 6.56 -3.98 14.68
C GLU A 181 6.32 -5.26 13.87
N THR A 182 6.77 -5.31 12.61
CA THR A 182 6.55 -6.44 11.68
C THR A 182 7.64 -7.50 11.73
N ALA A 183 8.81 -7.17 12.30
CA ALA A 183 10.03 -7.99 12.30
C ALA A 183 10.44 -8.49 10.90
N SER A 184 9.98 -7.81 9.85
CA SER A 184 10.15 -8.21 8.45
C SER A 184 11.19 -7.36 7.72
N LEU A 185 11.70 -6.32 8.38
CA LEU A 185 12.64 -5.37 7.80
C LEU A 185 14.05 -5.60 8.37
N PRO A 186 15.10 -5.36 7.56
CA PRO A 186 16.47 -5.47 8.05
C PRO A 186 16.75 -4.35 9.06
N MET A 187 16.85 -4.74 10.33
CA MET A 187 17.09 -3.81 11.45
C MET A 187 18.51 -3.22 11.43
N ASP A 188 19.47 -3.97 10.87
CA ASP A 188 20.87 -3.57 10.83
C ASP A 188 21.24 -2.90 9.50
N GLY A 189 21.70 -1.66 9.59
CA GLY A 189 22.28 -0.93 8.47
C GLY A 189 21.29 -0.13 7.64
N SER A 190 21.70 0.16 6.41
CA SER A 190 20.94 0.97 5.45
C SER A 190 20.83 0.23 4.13
N PHE A 191 19.67 0.26 3.50
CA PHE A 191 19.33 -0.54 2.31
C PHE A 191 18.53 0.29 1.31
N TYR A 192 18.45 -0.15 0.05
CA TYR A 192 17.67 0.57 -0.97
C TYR A 192 16.20 0.17 -0.96
N ALA A 193 15.32 1.09 -1.39
CA ALA A 193 13.91 0.83 -1.56
C ALA A 193 13.65 -0.14 -2.74
N GLY A 194 13.60 -1.42 -2.42
CA GLY A 194 13.32 -2.51 -3.36
C GLY A 194 11.87 -3.02 -3.29
N VAL A 195 11.48 -3.78 -4.33
CA VAL A 195 10.21 -4.52 -4.36
C VAL A 195 10.21 -5.61 -3.28
N GLU A 196 11.38 -6.13 -2.97
CA GLU A 196 11.61 -7.18 -1.99
C GLU A 196 11.09 -6.79 -0.60
N ILE A 197 11.28 -5.53 -0.19
CA ILE A 197 10.75 -5.00 1.08
C ILE A 197 9.22 -5.13 1.11
N GLY A 198 8.57 -4.72 0.02
CA GLY A 198 7.13 -4.84 -0.11
C GLY A 198 6.67 -6.29 -0.06
N THR A 199 7.40 -7.20 -0.72
CA THR A 199 7.11 -8.64 -0.66
C THR A 199 7.22 -9.19 0.77
N HIS A 200 8.24 -8.78 1.53
CA HIS A 200 8.38 -9.19 2.93
C HIS A 200 7.22 -8.68 3.80
N LEU A 201 6.85 -7.41 3.65
CA LEU A 201 5.71 -6.82 4.36
C LEU A 201 4.38 -7.48 3.96
N GLY A 202 4.18 -7.76 2.68
CA GLY A 202 3.00 -8.47 2.17
C GLY A 202 2.92 -9.90 2.71
N ARG A 203 4.05 -10.60 2.85
CA ARG A 203 4.09 -11.92 3.50
C ARG A 203 3.73 -11.84 4.98
N TRP A 204 4.23 -10.84 5.70
CA TRP A 204 3.86 -10.61 7.10
C TRP A 204 2.35 -10.40 7.27
N CYS A 205 1.70 -9.69 6.35
CA CYS A 205 0.24 -9.56 6.34
C CYS A 205 -0.50 -10.90 6.25
N MET A 206 0.13 -11.88 5.60
CA MET A 206 -0.41 -13.22 5.42
C MET A 206 -0.01 -14.18 6.55
N GLN A 207 0.94 -13.81 7.42
CA GLN A 207 1.37 -14.63 8.57
C GLN A 207 0.25 -14.67 9.61
N GLY A 208 -0.58 -15.71 9.51
CA GLY A 208 -1.82 -15.87 10.26
C GLY A 208 -2.91 -16.54 9.43
N ARG A 209 -2.84 -16.45 8.09
CA ARG A 209 -3.52 -17.38 7.19
C ARG A 209 -2.75 -18.71 7.26
N GLN A 210 -3.44 -19.83 7.44
CA GLN A 210 -2.80 -21.11 7.17
C GLN A 210 -2.30 -21.05 5.72
N GLU A 211 -1.00 -21.20 5.51
CA GLU A 211 -0.48 -21.34 4.17
C GLU A 211 -1.10 -22.62 3.60
N VAL A 212 -1.89 -22.45 2.54
CA VAL A 212 -2.36 -23.58 1.74
C VAL A 212 -1.12 -24.35 1.33
N CYS A 213 -1.02 -25.62 1.75
CA CYS A 213 0.12 -26.50 1.44
C CYS A 213 0.55 -26.29 -0.02
N ASP A 214 1.85 -26.13 -0.27
CA ASP A 214 2.39 -25.97 -1.62
C ASP A 214 1.93 -27.09 -2.56
N CYS A 215 1.73 -28.29 -2.01
CA CYS A 215 1.14 -29.44 -2.69
C CYS A 215 -0.27 -29.16 -3.24
N ILE A 216 -1.13 -28.51 -2.47
CA ILE A 216 -2.50 -28.15 -2.86
C ILE A 216 -2.46 -26.98 -3.85
N ARG A 217 -1.61 -25.97 -3.61
CA ARG A 217 -1.43 -24.84 -4.56
C ARG A 217 -0.97 -25.32 -5.92
N GLN A 218 0.06 -26.17 -5.99
CA GLN A 218 0.56 -26.74 -7.25
C GLN A 218 -0.51 -27.59 -7.94
N SER A 219 -1.25 -28.40 -7.18
CA SER A 219 -2.36 -29.20 -7.72
C SER A 219 -3.44 -28.31 -8.36
N ILE A 220 -3.85 -27.23 -7.67
CA ILE A 220 -4.83 -26.26 -8.20
C ILE A 220 -4.30 -25.57 -9.47
N GLN A 221 -3.03 -25.16 -9.48
CA GLN A 221 -2.41 -24.52 -10.64
C GLN A 221 -2.25 -25.46 -11.84
N SER A 222 -2.10 -26.76 -11.60
CA SER A 222 -1.96 -27.78 -12.65
C SER A 222 -3.29 -28.15 -13.35
N CYS A 223 -4.44 -27.80 -12.76
CA CYS A 223 -5.76 -28.05 -13.38
C CYS A 223 -5.93 -27.22 -14.65
N ASN A 224 -6.23 -27.86 -15.78
CA ASN A 224 -6.32 -27.22 -17.10
C ASN A 224 -7.76 -26.88 -17.51
N ASP A 225 -8.75 -27.42 -16.82
CA ASP A 225 -10.16 -27.15 -17.07
C ASP A 225 -10.98 -27.03 -15.77
N LEU A 226 -12.22 -26.56 -15.91
CA LEU A 226 -13.14 -26.36 -14.79
C LEU A 226 -13.57 -27.68 -14.14
N GLN A 227 -13.58 -28.79 -14.87
CA GLN A 227 -13.98 -30.09 -14.34
C GLN A 227 -12.91 -30.67 -13.42
N GLU A 228 -11.64 -30.61 -13.82
CA GLU A 228 -10.48 -30.99 -13.01
C GLU A 228 -10.42 -30.17 -11.72
N LEU A 229 -10.62 -28.85 -11.84
CA LEU A 229 -10.63 -27.95 -10.68
C LEU A 229 -11.77 -28.28 -9.72
N THR A 230 -12.97 -28.57 -10.24
CA THR A 230 -14.15 -28.93 -9.43
C THR A 230 -13.95 -30.29 -8.74
N ARG A 231 -13.37 -31.28 -9.42
CA ARG A 231 -13.03 -32.58 -8.80
C ARG A 231 -12.01 -32.42 -7.69
N LEU A 232 -10.97 -31.60 -7.91
CA LEU A 232 -9.97 -31.32 -6.89
C LEU A 232 -10.58 -30.59 -5.69
N PHE A 233 -11.50 -29.66 -5.92
CA PHE A 233 -12.23 -28.95 -4.86
C PHE A 233 -12.96 -29.91 -3.91
N PHE A 234 -13.75 -30.84 -4.47
CA PHE A 234 -14.44 -31.86 -3.68
C PHE A 234 -13.49 -32.87 -3.02
N LYS A 235 -12.31 -33.11 -3.58
CA LYS A 235 -11.30 -34.02 -3.01
C LYS A 235 -10.55 -33.40 -1.83
N VAL A 236 -10.27 -32.10 -1.89
CA VAL A 236 -9.53 -31.37 -0.84
C VAL A 236 -10.43 -31.11 0.37
N ASP A 237 -11.75 -30.98 0.16
CA ASP A 237 -12.79 -30.88 1.21
C ASP A 237 -12.37 -30.00 2.40
N SER A 238 -12.01 -28.75 2.09
CA SER A 238 -11.50 -27.78 3.05
C SER A 238 -12.38 -26.55 3.08
N GLU A 239 -12.83 -26.18 4.27
CA GLU A 239 -13.59 -24.95 4.53
C GLU A 239 -12.68 -23.74 4.80
N ASP A 240 -11.36 -23.89 4.66
CA ASP A 240 -10.41 -22.79 4.89
C ASP A 240 -10.61 -21.69 3.83
N PRO A 241 -10.93 -20.44 4.25
CA PRO A 241 -11.10 -19.30 3.35
C PRO A 241 -9.91 -19.08 2.40
N ALA A 242 -8.68 -19.38 2.82
CA ALA A 242 -7.49 -19.25 1.99
C ALA A 242 -7.44 -20.30 0.88
N VAL A 243 -7.85 -21.54 1.17
CA VAL A 243 -7.97 -22.61 0.17
C VAL A 243 -9.08 -22.25 -0.82
N LEU A 244 -10.25 -21.86 -0.33
CA LEU A 244 -11.41 -21.48 -1.15
C LEU A 244 -11.10 -20.28 -2.08
N ALA A 245 -10.37 -19.27 -1.58
CA ALA A 245 -9.92 -18.14 -2.37
C ALA A 245 -8.95 -18.56 -3.49
N THR A 246 -8.08 -19.54 -3.23
CA THR A 246 -7.14 -20.08 -4.23
C THR A 246 -7.88 -20.81 -5.35
N PHE A 247 -8.89 -21.63 -5.02
CA PHE A 247 -9.78 -22.25 -6.00
C PHE A 247 -10.58 -21.22 -6.81
N SER A 248 -11.12 -20.20 -6.14
CA SER A 248 -11.90 -19.14 -6.79
C SER A 248 -11.06 -18.34 -7.79
N ARG A 249 -9.81 -18.01 -7.42
CA ARG A 249 -8.86 -17.32 -8.30
C ARG A 249 -8.50 -18.16 -9.52
N ARG A 250 -8.25 -19.47 -9.35
CA ARG A 250 -7.98 -20.37 -10.49
C ARG A 250 -9.20 -20.52 -11.40
N ARG A 251 -10.40 -20.60 -10.83
CA ARG A 251 -11.65 -20.68 -11.59
C ARG A 251 -11.84 -19.49 -12.51
N MET A 252 -11.58 -18.27 -12.01
CA MET A 252 -11.65 -17.04 -12.82
C MET A 252 -10.68 -17.04 -14.00
N VAL A 253 -9.45 -17.52 -13.80
CA VAL A 253 -8.45 -17.64 -14.88
C VAL A 253 -8.92 -18.62 -15.96
N LEU A 254 -9.44 -19.79 -15.56
CA LEU A 254 -9.92 -20.79 -16.51
C LEU A 254 -11.20 -20.36 -17.23
N SER A 255 -12.11 -19.64 -16.58
CA SER A 255 -13.32 -19.11 -17.23
C SER A 255 -12.99 -18.01 -18.23
N ALA A 256 -12.08 -17.09 -17.89
CA ALA A 256 -11.62 -16.06 -18.83
C ALA A 256 -10.93 -16.65 -20.07
N ALA A 257 -10.18 -17.76 -19.91
CA ALA A 257 -9.55 -18.47 -21.02
C ALA A 257 -10.55 -19.22 -21.92
N LEU A 258 -11.76 -19.53 -21.43
CA LEU A 258 -12.85 -20.12 -22.21
C LEU A 258 -13.58 -19.07 -23.05
N GLU A 259 -13.81 -17.87 -22.50
CA GLU A 259 -14.46 -16.76 -23.20
C GLU A 259 -13.63 -16.21 -24.37
N LEU A 260 -12.32 -16.44 -24.37
CA LEU A 260 -11.39 -16.03 -25.43
C LEU A 260 -11.25 -17.04 -26.58
N ARG A 261 -11.94 -18.20 -26.54
CA ARG A 261 -11.90 -19.16 -27.65
C ARG A 261 -12.88 -18.72 -28.74
N PRO A 262 -12.43 -18.44 -29.97
CA PRO A 262 -13.35 -18.18 -31.08
C PRO A 262 -14.20 -19.44 -31.32
N GLU A 263 -15.51 -19.25 -31.53
CA GLU A 263 -16.42 -20.32 -31.91
C GLU A 263 -15.87 -21.04 -33.15
N PRO A 264 -15.90 -22.39 -33.20
CA PRO A 264 -15.56 -23.12 -34.41
C PRO A 264 -16.56 -22.74 -35.50
N ASP A 265 -16.04 -22.29 -36.64
CA ASP A 265 -16.78 -21.85 -37.82
C ASP A 265 -17.75 -22.96 -38.27
N MET A 266 -19.03 -22.79 -37.96
CA MET A 266 -20.13 -23.66 -38.40
C MET A 266 -20.46 -23.30 -39.85
N THR A 267 -19.58 -23.63 -40.80
CA THR A 267 -19.98 -23.70 -42.20
C THR A 267 -20.60 -25.07 -42.46
N ASP A 268 -21.92 -25.12 -42.33
CA ASP A 268 -22.78 -26.23 -42.74
C ASP A 268 -22.53 -26.60 -44.21
N GLU A 269 -22.12 -27.85 -44.42
CA GLU A 269 -22.27 -28.56 -45.68
C GLU A 269 -23.78 -28.74 -45.96
N PHE A 270 -24.33 -28.01 -46.93
CA PHE A 270 -25.61 -28.36 -47.55
C PHE A 270 -25.35 -29.24 -48.78
N PRO A 271 -25.80 -30.51 -48.80
CA PRO A 271 -25.80 -31.31 -50.02
C PRO A 271 -27.01 -30.94 -50.89
N PHE A 272 -26.75 -30.58 -52.15
CA PHE A 272 -27.73 -30.64 -53.24
C PHE A 272 -27.42 -31.83 -54.13
#